data_AF-A0A924ZRH7-F1
#
_entry.id   AF-A0A924ZRH7-F1
#
_cell.length_a   1.000
_cell.length_b   1.000
_cell.length_c   1.000
_cell.angle_alpha   90.00
_cell.angle_beta   90.00
_cell.angle_gamma   90.00
#
_symmetry.space_group_name_H-M   'P 1'
#
loop_
_entity.id
_entity.type
_entity.pdbx_description
1 polymer ?
#
loop_
_entity_poly.entity_id
_entity_poly.type
_entity_poly.pdbx_seq_one_letter_code
_entity_poly.pdbx_strand_id
1 'polypeptide(L)'
;TLEMGILISVGIFGTSSGLFTLDGKLTAFFMLLAMGIQNSLVTNISRATVRTTHLTGLFTDLGIELSQLFFYKKVEEVKKLKTSIFLRLAIISFFFIGCFSGGLIYQIIEIKTLFVAAFVLFIAQWYDFLRLKFHLLKRKTFHQ
;
A
#
# COMPACT_ATOMS: atom_id res chain seq x y z
N THR A 1 -3.96 -5.15 10.90
CA THR A 1 -5.08 -5.56 11.78
C THR A 1 -5.99 -4.40 12.17
N LEU A 2 -5.47 -3.34 12.81
CA LEU A 2 -6.27 -2.18 13.24
C LEU A 2 -6.92 -1.43 12.07
N GLU A 3 -6.15 -1.14 11.01
CA GLU A 3 -6.66 -0.51 9.79
C GLU A 3 -7.84 -1.30 9.19
N MET A 4 -7.69 -2.61 9.02
CA MET A 4 -8.78 -3.48 8.55
C MET A 4 -10.02 -3.40 9.44
N GLY A 5 -9.85 -3.38 10.76
CA GLY A 5 -10.96 -3.24 11.71
C GLY A 5 -11.70 -1.90 11.56
N ILE A 6 -10.97 -0.82 11.29
CA ILE A 6 -11.56 0.49 11.00
C ILE A 6 -12.31 0.46 9.66
N LEU A 7 -11.72 -0.09 8.60
CA LEU A 7 -12.36 -0.18 7.28
C LEU A 7 -13.63 -1.03 7.31
N ILE A 8 -13.64 -2.15 8.04
CA ILE A 8 -14.82 -2.99 8.23
C ILE A 8 -15.89 -2.23 9.02
N SER A 9 -15.52 -1.57 10.13
CA SER A 9 -16.45 -0.77 10.93
C SER A 9 -17.10 0.33 10.09
N VAL A 10 -16.31 1.08 9.31
CA VAL A 10 -16.83 2.12 8.41
C VAL A 10 -17.63 1.51 7.26
N GLY A 11 -17.28 0.32 6.76
CA GLY A 11 -18.07 -0.37 5.75
C GLY A 11 -19.46 -0.83 6.23
N ILE A 12 -19.61 -1.13 7.53
CA ILE A 12 -20.88 -1.55 8.16
C ILE A 12 -21.73 -0.34 8.57
N PHE A 13 -21.12 0.63 9.27
CA PHE A 13 -21.83 1.74 9.92
C PHE A 13 -21.76 3.05 9.13
N GLY A 14 -20.82 3.16 8.20
CA GLY A 14 -20.64 4.36 7.39
C GLY A 14 -21.83 4.55 6.45
N THR A 15 -22.34 5.77 6.43
CA THR A 15 -23.44 6.18 5.55
C THR A 15 -22.93 7.20 4.55
N SER A 16 -23.44 7.16 3.32
CA SER A 16 -23.15 8.13 2.24
C SER A 16 -23.81 9.50 2.51
N SER A 17 -23.71 9.98 3.75
CA SER A 17 -24.27 11.26 4.19
C SER A 17 -23.28 12.40 3.95
N GLY A 18 -23.78 13.59 3.65
CA GLY A 18 -22.92 14.76 3.40
C GLY A 18 -22.04 15.15 4.61
N LEU A 19 -20.91 15.79 4.35
CA LEU A 19 -19.92 16.23 5.36
C LEU A 19 -20.46 17.16 6.47
N PHE A 20 -21.66 17.72 6.29
CA PHE A 20 -22.30 18.56 7.29
C PHE A 20 -23.03 17.76 8.38
N THR A 21 -23.34 16.48 8.15
CA THR A 21 -23.93 15.60 9.16
C THR A 21 -22.87 15.07 10.13
N LEU A 22 -23.29 14.69 11.34
CA LEU A 22 -22.39 14.08 12.31
C LEU A 22 -21.82 12.75 11.78
N ASP A 23 -22.65 11.94 11.11
CA ASP A 23 -22.26 10.64 10.56
C ASP A 23 -21.20 10.77 9.45
N GLY A 24 -21.33 11.78 8.59
CA GLY A 24 -20.34 12.08 7.55
C GLY A 24 -19.00 12.51 8.15
N LYS A 25 -19.01 13.32 9.21
CA LYS A 25 -17.79 13.74 9.93
C LYS A 25 -17.10 12.56 10.63
N LEU A 26 -17.87 11.67 11.27
CA LEU A 26 -17.32 10.47 11.91
C LEU A 26 -16.70 9.53 10.87
N THR A 27 -17.39 9.32 9.75
CA THR A 27 -16.87 8.52 8.62
C THR A 27 -15.55 9.08 8.09
N ALA A 28 -15.48 10.40 7.88
CA ALA A 28 -14.26 11.07 7.45
C ALA A 28 -13.14 10.96 8.48
N PHE A 29 -13.45 11.13 9.77
CA PHE A 29 -12.47 10.98 10.86
C PHE A 29 -11.84 9.58 10.88
N PHE A 30 -12.66 8.53 10.82
CA PHE A 30 -12.16 7.16 10.81
C PHE A 30 -11.37 6.84 9.52
N MET A 31 -11.77 7.38 8.37
CA MET A 31 -11.02 7.27 7.12
C MET A 31 -9.64 7.91 7.21
N LEU A 32 -9.56 9.13 7.73
CA LEU A 32 -8.29 9.83 7.92
C LEU A 32 -7.39 9.12 8.93
N LEU A 33 -7.98 8.59 10.01
CA LEU A 33 -7.27 7.76 10.98
C LEU A 33 -6.71 6.49 10.33
N ALA A 34 -7.53 5.76 9.55
CA ALA A 34 -7.10 4.57 8.83
C ALA A 34 -5.95 4.87 7.87
N MET A 35 -6.04 5.96 7.09
CA MET A 35 -4.98 6.43 6.20
C MET A 35 -3.67 6.75 6.96
N GLY A 36 -3.77 7.40 8.14
CA GLY A 36 -2.62 7.69 8.98
C GLY A 36 -1.92 6.42 9.49
N ILE A 37 -2.70 5.43 9.92
CA ILE A 37 -2.20 4.12 10.35
C ILE A 37 -1.51 3.40 9.18
N GLN A 38 -2.12 3.41 7.99
CA GLN A 38 -1.57 2.80 6.78
C GLN A 38 -0.20 3.39 6.43
N ASN A 39 -0.07 4.71 6.47
CA ASN A 39 1.19 5.40 6.17
C ASN A 39 2.30 5.02 7.16
N SER A 40 1.99 4.91 8.46
CA SER A 40 2.93 4.48 9.48
C SER A 40 3.35 3.01 9.28
N LEU A 41 2.39 2.13 8.98
CA LEU A 41 2.64 0.72 8.73
C LEU A 41 3.59 0.50 7.54
N VAL A 42 3.31 1.14 6.39
CA VAL A 42 4.14 1.01 5.19
C VAL A 42 5.54 1.58 5.42
N THR A 43 5.65 2.71 6.13
CA THR A 43 6.94 3.30 6.47
C THR A 43 7.76 2.35 7.35
N ASN A 44 7.14 1.71 8.36
CA ASN A 44 7.82 0.74 9.22
C ASN A 44 8.27 -0.52 8.46
N ILE A 45 7.41 -1.10 7.62
CA ILE A 45 7.73 -2.31 6.84
C ILE A 45 8.83 -2.02 5.81
N SER A 46 8.79 -0.85 5.17
CA SER A 46 9.79 -0.44 4.18
C SER A 46 11.08 0.12 4.78
N ARG A 47 11.23 0.13 6.12
CA ARG A 47 12.36 0.77 6.82
C ARG A 47 12.58 2.22 6.39
N ALA A 48 11.50 3.00 6.33
CA ALA A 48 11.45 4.39 5.88
C ALA A 48 11.83 4.63 4.41
N THR A 49 11.98 3.57 3.60
CA THR A 49 12.35 3.72 2.19
C THR A 49 11.16 4.15 1.31
N VAL A 50 9.93 3.78 1.69
CA VAL A 50 8.73 4.06 0.89
C VAL A 50 7.66 4.75 1.74
N ARG A 51 7.11 5.87 1.24
CA ARG A 51 5.91 6.52 1.77
C ARG A 51 4.83 6.57 0.68
N THR A 52 3.65 6.04 0.98
CA THR A 52 2.49 5.91 0.08
C THR A 52 1.96 7.24 -0.43
N THR A 53 2.06 8.33 0.35
CA THR A 53 1.59 9.67 -0.04
C THR A 53 2.56 10.45 -0.91
N HIS A 54 3.83 10.02 -1.01
CA HIS A 54 4.86 10.68 -1.79
C HIS A 54 4.97 10.08 -3.21
N LEU A 55 3.84 9.78 -3.85
CA LEU A 55 3.80 9.22 -5.21
C LEU A 55 4.55 10.11 -6.22
N THR A 56 4.44 11.43 -6.08
CA THR A 56 5.18 12.40 -6.91
C THR A 56 6.69 12.26 -6.77
N GLY A 57 7.19 11.99 -5.55
CA GLY A 57 8.60 11.70 -5.32
C GLY A 57 9.07 10.43 -6.03
N LEU A 58 8.23 9.37 -6.05
CA LEU A 58 8.54 8.15 -6.79
C LEU A 58 8.67 8.39 -8.30
N PHE A 59 7.83 9.26 -8.87
CA PHE A 59 7.94 9.66 -10.28
C PHE A 59 9.21 10.47 -10.56
N THR A 60 9.54 11.43 -9.70
CA THR A 60 10.77 12.22 -9.83
C THR A 60 12.00 11.33 -9.78
N ASP A 61 12.07 10.45 -8.78
CA ASP A 61 13.18 9.51 -8.62
C ASP A 61 13.28 8.54 -9.80
N LEU A 62 12.15 8.04 -10.30
CA LEU A 62 12.10 7.19 -11.49
C LEU A 62 12.64 7.94 -12.72
N GLY A 63 12.29 9.21 -12.91
CA GLY A 63 12.82 10.04 -13.98
C GLY A 63 14.35 10.24 -13.89
N ILE A 64 14.86 10.49 -12.68
CA ILE A 64 16.30 10.60 -12.41
C ILE A 64 17.01 9.28 -12.73
N GLU A 65 16.47 8.16 -12.23
CA GLU A 65 17.04 6.83 -12.43
C GLU A 65 17.02 6.40 -13.91
N LEU A 66 15.97 6.74 -14.66
CA LEU A 66 15.89 6.51 -16.10
C LEU A 66 16.94 7.33 -16.87
N SER A 67 17.16 8.59 -16.48
CA SER A 67 18.21 9.43 -17.06
C SER A 67 19.61 8.84 -16.80
N GLN A 68 19.84 8.37 -15.58
CA GLN A 68 21.11 7.74 -15.17
C GLN A 68 21.44 6.46 -15.93
N LEU A 69 20.45 5.76 -16.50
CA LEU A 69 20.64 4.55 -17.31
C LEU A 69 21.52 4.83 -18.55
N PHE A 70 21.51 6.07 -19.05
CA PHE A 70 22.31 6.49 -20.19
C PHE A 70 23.76 6.85 -19.83
N PHE A 71 24.06 7.10 -18.55
CA PHE A 71 25.37 7.55 -18.08
C PHE A 71 26.19 6.46 -17.38
N TYR A 72 25.54 5.55 -16.62
CA TYR A 72 26.26 4.48 -15.93
C TYR A 72 26.72 3.38 -16.89
N LYS A 73 28.01 3.06 -16.86
CA LYS A 73 28.63 2.01 -17.68
C LYS A 73 29.06 0.77 -16.89
N LYS A 74 29.12 0.84 -15.56
CA LYS A 74 29.49 -0.31 -14.72
C LYS A 74 28.30 -1.25 -14.53
N VAL A 75 28.54 -2.56 -14.72
CA VAL A 75 27.51 -3.60 -14.69
C VAL A 75 26.78 -3.66 -13.34
N GLU A 76 27.49 -3.49 -12.22
CA GLU A 76 26.89 -3.54 -10.88
C GLU A 76 25.96 -2.35 -10.58
N GLU A 77 26.34 -1.15 -11.01
CA GLU A 77 25.56 0.08 -10.84
C GLU A 77 24.27 0.00 -11.67
N VAL A 78 24.37 -0.47 -12.92
CA VAL A 78 23.21 -0.68 -13.81
C VAL A 78 22.25 -1.71 -13.23
N LYS A 79 22.76 -2.80 -12.61
CA LYS A 79 21.91 -3.83 -12.00
C LYS A 79 21.11 -3.29 -10.81
N LYS A 80 21.75 -2.52 -9.92
CA LYS A 80 21.07 -1.84 -8.80
C LYS A 80 20.03 -0.85 -9.32
N LEU A 81 20.39 -0.05 -10.31
CA LEU A 81 19.50 0.94 -10.92
C LEU A 81 18.24 0.30 -11.52
N LYS A 82 18.41 -0.74 -12.36
CA LYS A 82 17.27 -1.48 -12.94
C LYS A 82 16.34 -2.06 -11.88
N THR A 83 16.89 -2.52 -10.76
CA THR A 83 16.11 -3.07 -9.64
C THR A 83 15.29 -1.98 -8.96
N SER A 84 15.88 -0.80 -8.74
CA SER A 84 15.18 0.38 -8.19
C SER A 84 14.06 0.85 -9.12
N ILE A 85 14.36 1.00 -10.41
CA ILE A 85 13.39 1.38 -11.45
C ILE A 85 12.22 0.40 -11.47
N PHE A 86 12.50 -0.91 -11.48
CA PHE A 86 11.45 -1.93 -11.48
C PHE A 86 10.57 -1.85 -10.24
N LEU A 87 11.17 -1.67 -9.05
CA LEU A 87 10.42 -1.51 -7.81
C LEU A 87 9.51 -0.28 -7.85
N ARG A 88 10.02 0.88 -8.29
CA ARG A 88 9.25 2.12 -8.39
C ARG A 88 8.11 2.00 -9.41
N LEU A 89 8.39 1.44 -10.58
CA LEU A 89 7.38 1.16 -11.61
C LEU A 89 6.29 0.20 -11.10
N ALA A 90 6.67 -0.84 -10.36
CA ALA A 90 5.72 -1.77 -9.78
C ALA A 90 4.79 -1.04 -8.79
N ILE A 91 5.36 -0.26 -7.84
CA ILE A 91 4.58 0.51 -6.86
C ILE A 91 3.62 1.47 -7.55
N ILE A 92 4.10 2.23 -8.54
CA ILE A 92 3.29 3.17 -9.32
C ILE A 92 2.15 2.42 -10.04
N SER A 93 2.46 1.34 -10.74
CA SER A 93 1.47 0.58 -11.52
C SER A 93 0.38 -0.01 -10.62
N PHE A 94 0.74 -0.65 -9.50
CA PHE A 94 -0.23 -1.20 -8.55
C PHE A 94 -1.08 -0.11 -7.90
N PHE A 95 -0.50 1.08 -7.63
CA PHE A 95 -1.26 2.22 -7.12
C PHE A 95 -2.34 2.67 -8.11
N PHE A 96 -1.99 2.86 -9.38
CA PHE A 96 -2.95 3.27 -10.41
C PHE A 96 -4.05 2.22 -10.64
N ILE A 97 -3.68 0.93 -10.70
CA ILE A 97 -4.64 -0.16 -10.83
C ILE A 97 -5.59 -0.17 -9.62
N GLY A 98 -5.06 0.00 -8.41
CA GLY A 98 -5.84 0.08 -7.18
C GLY A 98 -6.80 1.28 -7.16
N CYS A 99 -6.33 2.47 -7.53
CA CYS A 99 -7.18 3.66 -7.60
C CYS A 99 -8.29 3.53 -8.65
N PHE A 100 -7.95 3.02 -9.84
CA PHE A 100 -8.91 2.86 -10.92
C PHE A 100 -9.96 1.80 -10.58
N SER A 101 -9.52 0.62 -10.15
CA SER A 101 -10.44 -0.45 -9.73
C SER A 101 -11.28 -0.05 -8.52
N GLY A 102 -10.70 0.61 -7.51
CA GLY A 102 -11.43 1.11 -6.35
C GLY A 102 -12.49 2.14 -6.73
N GLY A 103 -12.18 3.07 -7.64
CA GLY A 103 -13.13 4.05 -8.15
C GLY A 103 -14.31 3.40 -8.91
N LEU A 104 -14.02 2.40 -9.75
CA LEU A 104 -15.06 1.66 -10.46
C LEU A 104 -15.95 0.86 -9.50
N ILE A 105 -15.36 0.16 -8.52
CA ILE A 105 -16.11 -0.62 -7.53
C ILE A 105 -16.98 0.29 -6.67
N TYR A 106 -16.48 1.49 -6.32
CA TYR A 106 -17.24 2.48 -5.56
C TYR A 106 -18.51 2.93 -6.27
N GLN A 107 -18.51 3.02 -7.61
CA GLN A 107 -19.73 3.34 -8.35
C GLN A 107 -20.81 2.24 -8.24
N ILE A 108 -20.43 1.00 -7.94
CA ILE A 108 -21.35 -0.14 -7.90
C ILE A 108 -21.85 -0.42 -6.48
N ILE A 109 -20.97 -0.36 -5.49
CA ILE A 109 -21.28 -0.77 -4.10
C ILE A 109 -21.03 0.32 -3.05
N GLU A 110 -20.72 1.55 -3.48
CA GLU A 110 -20.51 2.72 -2.62
C GLU A 110 -19.52 2.45 -1.47
N ILE A 111 -19.87 2.83 -0.23
CA ILE A 111 -19.08 2.64 1.00
C ILE A 111 -18.73 1.17 1.25
N LYS A 112 -19.49 0.20 0.72
CA LYS A 112 -19.15 -1.23 0.89
C LYS A 112 -17.87 -1.63 0.14
N THR A 113 -17.35 -0.77 -0.74
CA THR A 113 -16.02 -0.93 -1.38
C THR A 113 -14.91 -1.13 -0.35
N LEU A 114 -15.08 -0.59 0.86
CA LEU A 114 -14.12 -0.73 1.96
C LEU A 114 -13.94 -2.19 2.39
N PHE A 115 -14.93 -3.06 2.20
CA PHE A 115 -14.77 -4.50 2.44
C PHE A 115 -13.80 -5.14 1.45
N VAL A 116 -13.79 -4.69 0.20
CA VAL A 116 -12.82 -5.15 -0.80
C VAL A 116 -11.41 -4.74 -0.39
N ALA A 117 -11.22 -3.49 0.05
CA ALA A 117 -9.94 -3.02 0.56
C ALA A 117 -9.49 -3.82 1.80
N ALA A 118 -10.39 -4.06 2.75
CA ALA A 118 -10.11 -4.87 3.94
C ALA A 118 -9.74 -6.31 3.58
N PHE A 119 -10.40 -6.90 2.58
CA PHE A 119 -10.12 -8.25 2.10
C PHE A 119 -8.74 -8.35 1.44
N VAL A 120 -8.35 -7.37 0.61
CA VAL A 120 -7.01 -7.31 0.01
C VAL A 120 -5.93 -7.18 1.10
N LEU A 121 -6.16 -6.34 2.11
CA LEU A 121 -5.25 -6.22 3.26
C LEU A 121 -5.15 -7.52 4.05
N PHE A 122 -6.26 -8.26 4.19
CA PHE A 122 -6.26 -9.56 4.85
C PHE A 122 -5.38 -10.56 4.10
N ILE A 123 -5.52 -10.65 2.77
CA ILE A 123 -4.67 -11.51 1.93
C ILE A 123 -3.19 -11.12 2.07
N ALA A 124 -2.89 -9.83 2.01
CA ALA A 124 -1.52 -9.34 2.15
C ALA A 124 -0.91 -9.72 3.52
N GLN A 125 -1.64 -9.49 4.60
CA GLN A 125 -1.20 -9.83 5.94
C GLN A 125 -1.05 -11.36 6.12
N TRP A 126 -1.93 -12.14 5.52
CA TRP A 126 -1.85 -13.60 5.52
C TRP A 126 -0.60 -14.10 4.79
N TYR A 127 -0.32 -13.54 3.61
CA TYR A 127 0.88 -13.85 2.84
C TYR A 127 2.16 -13.53 3.62
N ASP A 128 2.23 -12.35 4.25
CA ASP A 128 3.38 -11.97 5.07
C ASP A 128 3.56 -12.90 6.28
N PHE A 129 2.47 -13.29 6.94
CA PHE A 129 2.51 -14.25 8.03
C PHE A 129 3.06 -15.62 7.59
N LEU A 130 2.58 -16.14 6.46
CA LEU A 130 3.08 -17.41 5.90
C LEU A 130 4.56 -17.31 5.54
N ARG A 131 4.98 -16.21 4.90
CA ARG A 131 6.37 -15.97 4.52
C ARG A 131 7.30 -15.87 5.74
N LEU A 132 6.86 -15.20 6.80
CA LEU A 132 7.60 -15.12 8.06
C LEU A 132 7.73 -16.50 8.71
N LYS A 133 6.63 -17.24 8.81
CA LYS A 133 6.63 -18.60 9.37
C LYS A 133 7.55 -19.53 8.58
N PHE A 134 7.55 -19.44 7.25
CA PHE A 134 8.45 -20.19 6.39
C PHE A 134 9.93 -19.87 6.65
N HIS A 135 10.30 -18.59 6.75
CA HIS A 135 11.67 -18.19 7.08
C HIS A 135 12.10 -18.62 8.50
N LEU A 136 11.20 -18.55 9.48
CA LEU A 136 11.48 -18.98 10.84
C LEU A 136 11.68 -20.50 10.93
N LEU A 137 10.85 -21.29 10.22
CA LEU A 137 11.01 -22.74 10.12
C LEU A 137 12.34 -23.12 9.45
N LYS A 138 12.68 -22.47 8.34
CA LYS A 138 13.95 -22.71 7.63
C LYS A 138 15.18 -22.39 8.50
N ARG A 139 15.11 -21.36 9.35
CA ARG A 139 16.18 -21.05 10.32
C ARG A 139 16.30 -22.09 11.43
N LYS A 140 15.18 -22.67 11.87
CA LYS A 140 15.17 -23.70 12.92
C LYS A 140 15.76 -25.03 12.42
N THR A 141 15.58 -25.37 11.15
CA THR A 141 16.12 -26.58 10.53
C THR A 141 17.61 -26.49 10.17
N PHE A 142 18.17 -25.28 10.00
CA PHE A 142 19.61 -25.10 9.69
C PHE A 142 20.52 -24.99 10.93
N HIS A 143 19.95 -25.01 12.14
CA HIS A 143 20.68 -24.95 13.42
C HIS A 143 20.54 -26.26 14.25
N GLN A 144 20.07 -27.34 13.63
CA GLN A 144 20.20 -28.72 14.11
C GLN A 144 21.09 -29.49 13.15
#